data_AF-A0A2K9NZ26-F1
#
_entry.id   AF-A0A2K9NZ26-F1
#
_cell.length_a   1.000
_cell.length_b   1.000
_cell.length_c   1.000
_cell.angle_alpha   90.00
_cell.angle_beta   90.00
_cell.angle_gamma   90.00
#
_symmetry.space_group_name_H-M   'P 1'
#
loop_
_entity.id
_entity.type
_entity.pdbx_description
1 polymer ?
#
loop_
_entity_poly.entity_id
_entity_poly.type
_entity_poly.pdbx_seq_one_letter_code
_entity_poly.pdbx_strand_id
1 'polypeptide(L)'
;MFESNYSIPEDIVSRSNQDGTVILMKMDEGSTFFKINGAAAEIWKEMVAKKDLNQIAEEMFSTYNAPKEQIQSDIKNFVETLVSKNLLVKA
;
A
#
# COMPACT_ATOMS: atom_id res chain seq x y z
N MET A 1 15.65 3.65 -5.54
CA MET A 1 15.44 3.74 -4.08
C MET A 1 14.34 4.77 -3.87
N PHE A 2 13.40 4.52 -2.97
CA PHE A 2 12.33 5.45 -2.67
C PHE A 2 12.88 6.57 -1.77
N GLU A 3 12.75 7.82 -2.23
CA GLU A 3 13.24 9.01 -1.51
C GLU A 3 12.18 9.66 -0.62
N SER A 4 10.93 9.23 -0.76
CA SER A 4 9.77 9.80 -0.09
C SER A 4 9.22 8.82 0.93
N ASN A 5 8.93 9.34 2.13
CA ASN A 5 8.19 8.62 3.14
C ASN A 5 6.70 8.89 2.98
N TYR A 6 5.91 7.94 3.45
CA TYR A 6 4.46 8.02 3.40
C TYR A 6 3.87 7.60 4.74
N SER A 7 2.76 8.20 5.11
CA SER A 7 2.00 7.83 6.30
C SER A 7 0.54 7.58 5.95
N ILE A 8 -0.05 6.62 6.66
CA ILE A 8 -1.48 6.31 6.60
C ILE A 8 -2.19 7.32 7.52
N PRO A 9 -3.10 8.16 6.99
CA PRO A 9 -3.88 9.07 7.82
C PRO A 9 -4.71 8.32 8.87
N GLU A 10 -4.92 8.92 10.05
CA GLU A 10 -5.60 8.26 11.18
C GLU A 10 -7.08 7.94 10.88
N ASP A 11 -7.68 8.64 9.94
CA ASP A 11 -9.06 8.43 9.48
C ASP A 11 -9.20 7.33 8.42
N ILE A 12 -8.09 6.71 8.00
CA ILE A 12 -8.09 5.57 7.09
C ILE A 12 -8.05 4.26 7.87
N VAL A 13 -9.09 3.46 7.68
CA VAL A 13 -9.21 2.11 8.23
C VAL A 13 -9.13 1.08 7.12
N SER A 14 -8.68 -0.12 7.45
CA SER A 14 -8.63 -1.24 6.50
C SER A 14 -9.22 -2.50 7.09
N ARG A 15 -9.88 -3.30 6.24
CA ARG A 15 -10.44 -4.60 6.60
C ARG A 15 -9.93 -5.66 5.63
N SER A 16 -9.28 -6.68 6.18
CA SER A 16 -8.86 -7.87 5.42
C SER A 16 -9.97 -8.92 5.39
N ASN A 17 -10.18 -9.50 4.23
CA ASN A 17 -11.12 -10.59 4.00
C ASN A 17 -10.37 -11.93 3.86
N GLN A 18 -11.09 -13.04 4.03
CA GLN A 18 -10.53 -14.40 3.94
C GLN A 18 -10.00 -14.76 2.55
N ASP A 19 -10.48 -14.09 1.50
CA ASP A 19 -10.04 -14.28 0.11
C ASP A 19 -8.75 -13.51 -0.23
N GLY A 20 -8.09 -12.89 0.76
CA GLY A 20 -6.89 -12.09 0.57
C GLY A 20 -7.14 -10.68 0.04
N THR A 21 -8.41 -10.27 -0.10
CA THR A 21 -8.74 -8.89 -0.44
C THR A 21 -8.71 -8.00 0.79
N VAL A 22 -8.30 -6.74 0.61
CA VAL A 22 -8.33 -5.71 1.65
C VAL A 22 -9.18 -4.55 1.16
N ILE A 23 -10.07 -4.06 2.00
CA ILE A 23 -10.91 -2.89 1.73
C ILE A 23 -10.38 -1.72 2.56
N LEU A 24 -9.97 -0.65 1.90
CA LEU A 24 -9.57 0.62 2.51
C LEU A 24 -10.76 1.57 2.53
N MET A 25 -10.98 2.23 3.66
CA MET A 25 -12.12 3.10 3.88
C MET A 25 -11.70 4.33 4.66
N LYS A 26 -12.29 5.48 4.32
CA LYS A 26 -12.17 6.71 5.10
C LYS A 26 -13.36 6.80 6.07
N MET A 27 -13.11 7.13 7.34
CA MET A 27 -14.14 7.08 8.39
C MET A 27 -15.26 8.12 8.23
N ASP A 28 -14.95 9.30 7.67
CA ASP A 28 -15.90 10.42 7.50
C ASP A 28 -16.69 10.35 6.18
N GLU A 29 -16.12 9.74 5.14
CA GLU A 29 -16.73 9.53 3.83
C GLU A 29 -17.27 8.10 3.72
N GLY A 30 -18.53 7.89 4.13
CA GLY A 30 -19.22 6.59 4.05
C GLY A 30 -19.40 5.99 2.63
N SER A 31 -18.70 6.51 1.62
CA SER A 31 -18.75 6.07 0.23
C SER A 31 -17.38 5.77 -0.40
N THR A 32 -16.26 6.10 0.25
CA THR A 32 -14.92 5.83 -0.31
C THR A 32 -14.46 4.43 0.11
N PHE A 33 -14.67 3.45 -0.78
CA PHE A 33 -14.17 2.08 -0.63
C PHE A 33 -13.14 1.80 -1.72
N PHE A 34 -11.91 1.47 -1.34
CA PHE A 34 -10.88 1.05 -2.27
C PHE A 34 -10.48 -0.39 -2.00
N LYS A 35 -10.82 -1.28 -2.94
CA LYS A 35 -10.50 -2.71 -2.85
C LYS A 35 -9.13 -2.96 -3.47
N ILE A 36 -8.27 -3.64 -2.71
CA ILE A 36 -6.94 -4.10 -3.15
C ILE A 36 -6.82 -5.62 -2.91
N ASN A 37 -5.92 -6.27 -3.63
CA ASN A 37 -5.62 -7.69 -3.52
C ASN A 37 -4.18 -7.99 -3.96
N GLY A 38 -3.74 -9.24 -3.79
CA GLY A 38 -2.42 -9.70 -4.25
C GLY A 38 -1.29 -8.83 -3.70
N ALA A 39 -0.37 -8.43 -4.57
CA ALA A 39 0.81 -7.63 -4.20
C ALA A 39 0.43 -6.30 -3.51
N ALA A 40 -0.65 -5.63 -3.93
CA ALA A 40 -1.08 -4.37 -3.31
C ALA A 40 -1.56 -4.57 -1.87
N ALA A 41 -2.22 -5.69 -1.58
CA ALA A 41 -2.66 -6.03 -0.22
C ALA A 41 -1.47 -6.33 0.70
N GLU A 42 -0.44 -7.02 0.19
CA GLU A 42 0.79 -7.27 0.97
C GLU A 42 1.57 -5.97 1.21
N ILE A 43 1.75 -5.11 0.19
CA ILE A 43 2.38 -3.80 0.37
C ILE A 43 1.64 -3.00 1.45
N TRP A 44 0.31 -2.94 1.40
CA TRP A 44 -0.49 -2.24 2.41
C TRP A 44 -0.27 -2.79 3.82
N LYS A 45 -0.24 -4.11 3.98
CA LYS A 45 -0.02 -4.76 5.27
C LYS A 45 1.34 -4.40 5.87
N GLU A 46 2.39 -4.36 5.05
CA GLU A 46 3.72 -3.96 5.50
C GLU A 46 3.80 -2.47 5.86
N MET A 47 3.08 -1.60 5.15
CA MET A 47 2.93 -0.19 5.53
C MET A 47 2.20 -0.02 6.87
N VAL A 48 1.15 -0.81 7.13
CA VAL A 48 0.47 -0.86 8.43
C VAL A 48 1.43 -1.34 9.53
N ALA A 49 2.36 -2.24 9.21
CA ALA A 49 3.45 -2.66 10.10
C ALA A 49 4.58 -1.61 10.23
N LYS A 50 4.40 -0.40 9.68
CA LYS A 50 5.31 0.75 9.74
C LYS A 50 6.66 0.53 9.04
N LYS A 51 6.71 -0.35 8.04
CA LYS A 51 7.89 -0.47 7.16
C LYS A 51 7.91 0.64 6.11
N ASP A 52 9.11 1.09 5.76
CA ASP A 52 9.29 2.04 4.66
C ASP A 52 9.27 1.34 3.29
N LEU A 53 9.12 2.11 2.20
CA LEU A 53 8.99 1.55 0.85
C LEU A 53 10.25 0.81 0.36
N ASN A 54 11.44 1.15 0.88
CA ASN A 54 12.66 0.43 0.52
C ASN A 54 12.70 -0.95 1.18
N GLN A 55 12.33 -1.04 2.45
CA GLN A 55 12.18 -2.30 3.17
C GLN A 55 11.13 -3.18 2.50
N ILE A 56 9.97 -2.61 2.17
CA ILE A 56 8.90 -3.33 1.47
C ILE A 56 9.40 -3.84 0.11
N ALA A 57 10.10 -3.02 -0.67
CA ALA A 57 10.61 -3.45 -1.98
C ALA A 57 11.63 -4.60 -1.88
N GLU A 58 12.47 -4.61 -0.84
CA GLU A 58 13.43 -5.69 -0.59
C GLU A 58 12.73 -7.00 -0.19
N GLU A 59 11.69 -6.92 0.64
CA GLU A 59 10.88 -8.09 1.02
C GLU A 59 10.07 -8.63 -0.16
N MET A 60 9.47 -7.75 -0.95
CA MET A 60 8.77 -8.12 -2.18
C MET A 60 9.74 -8.78 -3.17
N PHE A 61 10.95 -8.25 -3.33
CA PHE A 61 11.96 -8.86 -4.21
C PHE A 61 12.40 -10.25 -3.73
N SER A 62 12.48 -10.45 -2.43
CA SER A 62 12.85 -11.75 -1.84
C SER A 62 11.72 -12.78 -1.95
N THR A 63 10.47 -12.31 -1.95
CA THR A 63 9.27 -13.17 -1.96
C THR A 63 8.82 -13.50 -3.37
N TYR A 64 8.90 -12.54 -4.30
CA TYR A 64 8.40 -12.66 -5.65
C TYR A 64 9.57 -12.83 -6.63
N ASN A 65 9.48 -13.82 -7.52
CA ASN A 65 10.44 -14.02 -8.61
C ASN A 65 10.18 -13.01 -9.75
N ALA A 66 10.37 -11.73 -9.48
CA ALA A 66 10.15 -10.63 -10.42
C ALA A 66 11.35 -9.67 -10.46
N PRO A 67 11.61 -9.00 -11.61
CA PRO A 67 12.66 -7.99 -11.70
C PRO A 67 12.49 -6.86 -10.70
N LYS A 68 13.60 -6.38 -10.15
CA LYS A 68 13.61 -5.31 -9.13
C LYS A 68 12.94 -4.03 -9.63
N GLU A 69 13.15 -3.69 -10.90
CA GLU A 69 12.59 -2.51 -11.55
C GLU A 69 11.06 -2.60 -11.64
N GLN A 70 10.54 -3.80 -11.90
CA GLN A 70 9.10 -4.05 -11.93
C GLN A 70 8.48 -3.85 -10.55
N ILE A 71 9.08 -4.45 -9.51
CA ILE A 71 8.61 -4.30 -8.12
C ILE A 71 8.61 -2.84 -7.69
N GLN A 72 9.68 -2.10 -8.01
CA GLN A 72 9.75 -0.67 -7.70
C GLN A 72 8.67 0.14 -8.43
N SER A 73 8.43 -0.16 -9.70
CA SER A 73 7.37 0.48 -10.48
C SER A 73 5.99 0.17 -9.91
N ASP A 74 5.72 -1.07 -9.53
CA ASP A 74 4.43 -1.50 -8.99
C ASP A 74 4.13 -0.85 -7.64
N ILE A 75 5.12 -0.82 -6.74
CA ILE A 75 5.00 -0.10 -5.45
C ILE A 75 4.77 1.38 -5.68
N LYS A 76 5.53 2.01 -6.60
CA LYS A 76 5.37 3.44 -6.91
C LYS A 76 3.96 3.75 -7.42
N ASN A 77 3.49 2.99 -8.42
CA ASN A 77 2.16 3.17 -8.99
C ASN A 77 1.05 2.97 -7.95
N PHE A 78 1.22 2.00 -7.06
CA PHE A 78 0.28 1.76 -5.97
C PHE A 78 0.22 2.94 -4.99
N VAL A 79 1.37 3.40 -4.52
CA VAL A 79 1.48 4.54 -3.61
C VAL A 79 0.92 5.82 -4.22
N GLU A 80 1.27 6.12 -5.48
CA GLU A 80 0.72 7.27 -6.20
C GLU A 80 -0.81 7.17 -6.35
N THR A 81 -1.33 5.97 -6.58
CA THR A 81 -2.78 5.73 -6.61
C THR A 81 -3.42 6.05 -5.25
N LEU A 82 -2.83 5.60 -4.14
CA LEU A 82 -3.35 5.88 -2.81
C LEU A 82 -3.31 7.38 -2.47
N VAL A 83 -2.22 8.07 -2.83
CA VAL A 83 -2.08 9.52 -2.65
C VAL A 83 -3.15 10.27 -3.45
N SER A 84 -3.37 9.91 -4.73
CA SER A 84 -4.40 10.54 -5.56
C SER A 84 -5.82 10.38 -5.03
N LYS A 85 -6.04 9.38 -4.16
CA LYS A 85 -7.32 9.06 -3.52
C LYS A 85 -7.41 9.58 -2.08
N ASN A 86 -6.42 10.34 -1.60
CA ASN A 86 -6.31 10.80 -0.22
C ASN A 86 -6.31 9.66 0.83
N LEU A 87 -5.89 8.45 0.43
CA LEU A 87 -5.78 7.28 1.32
C LEU A 87 -4.37 7.17 1.96
N LEU A 88 -3.44 7.98 1.48
CA LEU A 88 -2.05 8.01 1.91
C LEU A 88 -1.53 9.44 1.73
N VAL A 89 -0.67 9.91 2.63
CA VAL A 89 -0.03 11.22 2.52
C VAL A 89 1.48 11.08 2.49
N LYS A 90 2.13 12.02 1.80
CA LYS A 90 3.58 12.14 1.80
C LYS A 90 4.02 12.75 3.15
N ALA A 91 4.98 12.12 3.81
CA ALA A 91 5.55 12.55 5.09
C ALA A 91 6.84 13.33 4.90
#